data_AF-A0A2L2NT10-F1
#
_entry.id   AF-A0A2L2NT10-F1
#
_cell.length_a   1.000
_cell.length_b   1.000
_cell.length_c   1.000
_cell.angle_alpha   90.00
_cell.angle_beta   90.00
_cell.angle_gamma   90.00
#
_symmetry.space_group_name_H-M   'P 1'
#
loop_
_entity.id
_entity.type
_entity.pdbx_description
1 polymer ?
#
loop_
_entity_poly.entity_id
_entity_poly.type
_entity_poly.pdbx_seq_one_letter_code
_entity_poly.pdbx_strand_id
1 'polypeptide(L)'
;MHVSLGVNCIQDWALGIGYREHSCVVPLSSQSSISSPQSPVPNRKHPAPNTQPPDDESKRVLPLTMASGLKSSTLELLKRFNRAFPQFYEQFVSSEIQLQNLRLAYRLYKTRRAVIELKPEGSKSALHFAYRNQSFLLSDIFGVLAAYGLTIHGLSLYGQIRPPMLVFIKLLVSRGSKALTEKTAENVCRAIREALGGRFEVEEMLAVEFNLDTGLEQVQTEFYVDPVFHLPALVIEADNQPGLFYKVMYAIWQEDLLVVNANLLVWRGRTRLILYLLGPNESLIPEYLGHKIAEGVRQRLLGK
;
A
#
# COMPACT_ATOMS: atom_id res chain seq x y z
N MET A 1 -30.19 11.53 -11.30
CA MET A 1 -29.32 10.53 -11.96
C MET A 1 -28.29 10.10 -10.93
N HIS A 2 -28.39 8.86 -10.45
CA HIS A 2 -27.66 8.35 -9.30
C HIS A 2 -26.17 8.15 -9.62
N VAL A 3 -25.31 8.78 -8.83
CA VAL A 3 -23.86 8.57 -8.79
C VAL A 3 -23.60 7.50 -7.73
N SER A 4 -23.11 6.34 -8.15
CA SER A 4 -22.62 5.31 -7.23
C SER A 4 -21.16 5.61 -6.87
N LEU A 5 -20.95 6.12 -5.66
CA LEU A 5 -19.65 6.25 -5.01
C LEU A 5 -19.15 4.84 -4.64
N GLY A 6 -18.07 4.42 -5.29
CA GLY A 6 -17.28 3.26 -4.84
C GLY A 6 -16.54 3.62 -3.56
N VAL A 7 -16.90 2.96 -2.48
CA VAL A 7 -16.36 3.17 -1.13
C VAL A 7 -14.93 2.60 -1.05
N ASN A 8 -13.94 3.48 -1.05
CA ASN A 8 -12.56 3.16 -0.64
C ASN A 8 -12.43 3.45 0.87
N CYS A 9 -12.70 2.45 1.73
CA CYS A 9 -12.60 2.59 3.19
C CYS A 9 -11.19 2.94 3.72
N ILE A 10 -10.15 2.99 2.88
CA ILE A 10 -8.79 3.37 3.28
C ILE A 10 -8.55 4.89 3.10
N GLN A 11 -9.39 5.60 2.33
CA GLN A 11 -9.17 7.03 2.07
C GLN A 11 -9.54 7.95 3.24
N ASP A 12 -10.47 7.54 4.11
CA ASP A 12 -10.97 8.41 5.19
C ASP A 12 -10.08 8.47 6.43
N TRP A 13 -9.13 7.54 6.59
CA TRP A 13 -8.25 7.53 7.77
C TRP A 13 -6.96 8.35 7.61
N ALA A 14 -6.51 8.62 6.37
CA ALA A 14 -5.26 9.33 6.11
C ALA A 14 -5.37 10.87 6.19
N LEU A 15 -6.56 11.42 6.44
CA LEU A 15 -6.81 12.87 6.55
C LEU A 15 -6.78 13.41 8.00
N GLY A 16 -6.44 12.56 8.97
CA GLY A 16 -6.52 12.87 10.41
C GLY A 16 -5.24 13.38 11.07
N ILE A 17 -4.40 14.19 10.42
CA ILE A 17 -3.27 14.87 11.10
C ILE A 17 -3.16 16.34 10.64
N GLY A 18 -3.66 17.25 11.49
CA GLY A 18 -3.08 18.57 11.77
C GLY A 18 -3.11 19.68 10.71
N TYR A 19 -4.14 20.54 10.77
CA TYR A 19 -4.00 21.97 10.47
C TYR A 19 -4.59 22.77 11.63
N ARG A 20 -3.73 23.34 12.48
CA ARG A 20 -4.06 24.44 13.39
C ARG A 20 -3.22 25.63 12.98
N GLU A 21 -3.84 26.59 12.30
CA GLU A 21 -3.23 27.91 12.09
C GLU A 21 -3.39 28.77 13.36
N HIS A 22 -2.32 29.50 13.65
CA HIS A 22 -2.22 30.53 14.68
C HIS A 22 -3.10 31.74 14.37
N SER A 23 -3.68 32.36 15.40
CA SER A 23 -3.55 33.81 15.65
C SER A 23 -4.14 34.26 17.00
N CYS A 24 -3.25 34.89 17.78
CA CYS A 24 -3.41 36.03 18.69
C CYS A 24 -4.50 36.01 19.81
N VAL A 25 -4.05 36.15 21.08
CA VAL A 25 -4.06 37.40 21.87
C VAL A 25 -3.69 37.06 23.33
N VAL A 26 -2.74 37.81 23.91
CA VAL A 26 -2.33 37.81 25.33
C VAL A 26 -3.22 38.79 26.11
N PRO A 27 -3.56 38.55 27.39
CA PRO A 27 -2.94 39.36 28.44
C PRO A 27 -2.53 38.59 29.72
N LEU A 28 -1.58 39.20 30.43
CA LEU A 28 -0.98 38.83 31.71
C LEU A 28 -1.96 38.88 32.91
N SER A 29 -1.71 38.04 33.92
CA SER A 29 -1.66 38.37 35.38
C SER A 29 -1.42 37.07 36.17
N SER A 30 -0.25 36.82 36.76
CA SER A 30 0.22 37.18 38.12
C SER A 30 0.13 36.05 39.17
N GLN A 31 1.29 35.74 39.78
CA GLN A 31 1.53 35.31 41.18
C GLN A 31 1.15 33.87 41.62
N SER A 32 2.14 32.99 41.89
CA SER A 32 2.73 32.63 43.22
C SER A 32 1.82 31.71 44.06
N SER A 33 2.20 30.68 44.82
CA SER A 33 3.44 29.96 45.16
C SER A 33 3.06 28.98 46.30
N ILE A 34 3.77 27.84 46.43
CA ILE A 34 4.11 27.11 47.70
C ILE A 34 3.19 25.96 48.26
N SER A 35 3.90 24.84 48.52
CA SER A 35 3.82 23.80 49.59
C SER A 35 2.78 22.64 49.62
N SER A 36 3.32 21.42 49.54
CA SER A 36 2.94 20.20 50.31
C SER A 36 3.61 20.23 51.72
N PRO A 37 3.53 19.24 52.65
CA PRO A 37 3.06 17.83 52.54
C PRO A 37 2.37 17.23 53.81
N GLN A 38 2.14 15.90 53.76
CA GLN A 38 2.15 14.88 54.84
C GLN A 38 0.85 14.16 55.24
N SER A 39 0.91 12.82 55.13
CA SER A 39 0.10 11.78 55.79
C SER A 39 0.64 11.47 57.21
N PRO A 40 -0.05 10.69 58.09
CA PRO A 40 0.00 9.22 58.03
C PRO A 40 -1.25 8.42 58.55
N VAL A 41 -1.14 7.10 58.38
CA VAL A 41 -1.96 5.87 58.68
C VAL A 41 -2.13 5.67 60.24
N PRO A 42 -2.89 4.71 60.89
CA PRO A 42 -3.26 3.34 60.45
C PRO A 42 -4.50 2.55 61.01
N ASN A 43 -4.71 1.36 60.41
CA ASN A 43 -5.06 0.02 60.98
C ASN A 43 -6.49 -0.35 61.49
N ARG A 44 -7.12 -1.42 60.94
CA ARG A 44 -7.07 -2.84 61.43
C ARG A 44 -8.21 -3.78 60.88
N LYS A 45 -7.79 -5.04 60.56
CA LYS A 45 -8.43 -6.38 60.74
C LYS A 45 -9.36 -7.03 59.67
N HIS A 46 -8.90 -8.22 59.21
CA HIS A 46 -9.53 -9.37 58.50
C HIS A 46 -10.70 -10.06 59.27
N PRO A 47 -11.50 -11.04 58.73
CA PRO A 47 -11.20 -12.06 57.68
C PRO A 47 -12.33 -12.45 56.66
N ALA A 48 -11.98 -13.34 55.71
CA ALA A 48 -12.83 -14.06 54.72
C ALA A 48 -13.51 -15.33 55.33
N PRO A 49 -14.37 -16.18 54.69
CA PRO A 49 -14.43 -16.57 53.25
C PRO A 49 -15.81 -16.95 52.61
N ASN A 50 -15.77 -17.24 51.30
CA ASN A 50 -16.64 -18.10 50.45
C ASN A 50 -18.14 -17.79 50.25
N THR A 51 -18.57 -17.61 48.99
CA THR A 51 -19.42 -18.55 48.19
C THR A 51 -19.48 -18.10 46.72
N GLN A 52 -19.53 -19.07 45.79
CA GLN A 52 -19.46 -19.03 44.32
C GLN A 52 -20.62 -18.29 43.57
N PRO A 53 -20.53 -18.07 42.24
CA PRO A 53 -21.02 -16.89 41.51
C PRO A 53 -22.40 -17.09 40.84
N PRO A 54 -23.05 -16.01 40.35
CA PRO A 54 -24.04 -16.11 39.30
C PRO A 54 -23.43 -15.85 37.91
N ASP A 55 -24.02 -16.54 36.94
CA ASP A 55 -23.62 -16.69 35.55
C ASP A 55 -23.66 -15.41 34.70
N ASP A 56 -22.68 -15.36 33.78
CA ASP A 56 -22.82 -15.13 32.33
C ASP A 56 -23.78 -14.04 31.82
N GLU A 57 -23.25 -12.82 31.55
CA GLU A 57 -23.77 -11.96 30.47
C GLU A 57 -22.82 -10.79 30.12
N SER A 58 -21.63 -11.07 29.56
CA SER A 58 -20.90 -10.06 28.77
C SER A 58 -19.73 -10.63 27.98
N LYS A 59 -20.06 -11.34 26.90
CA LYS A 59 -19.22 -11.39 25.72
C LYS A 59 -20.03 -10.91 24.52
N ARG A 60 -20.15 -9.59 24.38
CA ARG A 60 -20.50 -8.98 23.09
C ARG A 60 -19.32 -9.16 22.14
N VAL A 61 -19.21 -10.36 21.58
CA VAL A 61 -18.49 -10.62 20.34
C VAL A 61 -19.30 -9.95 19.25
N LEU A 62 -18.78 -8.87 18.68
CA LEU A 62 -19.36 -8.25 17.48
C LEU A 62 -19.38 -9.29 16.35
N PRO A 63 -20.49 -9.46 15.60
CA PRO A 63 -20.59 -10.54 14.63
C PRO A 63 -19.67 -10.32 13.43
N LEU A 64 -18.99 -11.39 13.03
CA LEU A 64 -18.38 -11.62 11.71
C LEU A 64 -19.50 -11.71 10.64
N THR A 65 -20.12 -10.60 10.25
CA THR A 65 -21.36 -10.63 9.46
C THR A 65 -21.19 -10.71 7.93
N MET A 66 -20.06 -11.19 7.39
CA MET A 66 -19.94 -11.45 5.93
C MET A 66 -19.25 -12.77 5.56
N ALA A 67 -18.92 -13.62 6.54
CA ALA A 67 -18.42 -14.98 6.28
C ALA A 67 -19.55 -16.00 6.01
N SER A 68 -20.81 -15.56 6.10
CA SER A 68 -22.01 -16.37 5.87
C SER A 68 -22.19 -16.70 4.39
N GLY A 69 -21.56 -17.78 3.92
CA GLY A 69 -21.77 -18.30 2.57
C GLY A 69 -20.59 -19.06 1.98
N LEU A 70 -19.40 -18.98 2.59
CA LEU A 70 -18.23 -19.76 2.16
C LEU A 70 -18.22 -21.13 2.86
N LYS A 71 -17.90 -22.20 2.11
CA LYS A 71 -17.65 -23.53 2.68
C LYS A 71 -16.55 -23.42 3.75
N SER A 72 -16.69 -24.16 4.86
CA SER A 72 -15.75 -24.13 5.99
C SER A 72 -14.28 -24.34 5.56
N SER A 73 -14.05 -25.24 4.60
CA SER A 73 -12.73 -25.49 4.01
C SER A 73 -12.14 -24.29 3.26
N THR A 74 -12.98 -23.51 2.56
CA THR A 74 -12.55 -22.27 1.89
C THR A 74 -12.19 -21.19 2.89
N LEU A 75 -12.96 -21.08 3.99
CA LEU A 75 -12.69 -20.13 5.06
C LEU A 75 -11.35 -20.43 5.75
N GLU A 76 -11.08 -21.71 6.04
CA GLU A 76 -9.81 -22.12 6.65
C GLU A 76 -8.62 -21.85 5.72
N LEU A 77 -8.76 -22.16 4.43
CA LEU A 77 -7.74 -21.85 3.43
C LEU A 77 -7.48 -20.34 3.34
N LEU A 78 -8.52 -19.52 3.35
CA LEU A 78 -8.40 -18.07 3.31
C LEU A 78 -7.66 -17.53 4.53
N LYS A 79 -8.00 -17.98 5.74
CA LYS A 79 -7.27 -17.61 6.97
C LYS A 79 -5.80 -17.99 6.91
N ARG A 80 -5.47 -19.19 6.40
CA ARG A 80 -4.06 -19.63 6.23
C ARG A 80 -3.33 -18.76 5.21
N PHE A 81 -3.99 -18.43 4.10
CA PHE A 81 -3.45 -17.56 3.06
C PHE A 81 -3.15 -16.14 3.58
N ASN A 82 -4.09 -15.56 4.34
CA ASN A 82 -3.98 -14.22 4.88
C ASN A 82 -2.86 -14.06 5.92
N ARG A 83 -2.48 -15.12 6.64
CA ARG A 83 -1.35 -15.11 7.58
C ARG A 83 -0.01 -14.76 6.94
N ALA A 84 0.13 -14.85 5.62
CA ALA A 84 1.35 -14.47 4.93
C ALA A 84 1.49 -12.95 4.71
N PHE A 85 0.41 -12.18 4.90
CA PHE A 85 0.39 -10.73 4.74
C PHE A 85 0.70 -10.01 6.06
N PRO A 86 0.90 -8.67 6.03
CA PRO A 86 0.97 -7.84 7.24
C PRO A 86 -0.24 -8.07 8.16
N GLN A 87 -0.04 -7.90 9.47
CA GLN A 87 -1.02 -8.28 10.50
C GLN A 87 -2.42 -7.64 10.29
N PHE A 88 -2.46 -6.49 9.65
CA PHE A 88 -3.67 -5.70 9.42
C PHE A 88 -4.35 -5.95 8.07
N TYR A 89 -3.80 -6.83 7.24
CA TYR A 89 -4.36 -7.14 5.93
C TYR A 89 -5.83 -7.58 6.03
N GLU A 90 -6.17 -8.46 6.98
CA GLU A 90 -7.55 -8.93 7.16
C GLU A 90 -8.51 -7.81 7.61
N GLN A 91 -8.00 -6.78 8.29
CA GLN A 91 -8.79 -5.70 8.86
C GLN A 91 -9.11 -4.62 7.83
N PHE A 92 -8.16 -4.32 6.94
CA PHE A 92 -8.29 -3.21 5.96
C PHE A 92 -8.63 -3.68 4.55
N VAL A 93 -8.41 -4.95 4.21
CA VAL A 93 -8.70 -5.47 2.87
C VAL A 93 -10.03 -6.21 2.91
N SER A 94 -10.94 -5.88 2.00
CA SER A 94 -12.26 -6.51 1.96
C SER A 94 -12.17 -8.01 1.66
N SER A 95 -13.10 -8.79 2.20
CA SER A 95 -13.16 -10.25 1.98
C SER A 95 -13.21 -10.64 0.49
N GLU A 96 -13.79 -9.77 -0.35
CA GLU A 96 -13.81 -9.96 -1.81
C GLU A 96 -12.40 -9.90 -2.41
N ILE A 97 -11.61 -8.89 -2.06
CA ILE A 97 -10.22 -8.76 -2.51
C ILE A 97 -9.38 -9.90 -1.96
N GLN A 98 -9.57 -10.27 -0.68
CA GLN A 98 -8.86 -11.40 -0.09
C GLN A 98 -9.12 -12.71 -0.87
N LEU A 99 -10.39 -12.99 -1.21
CA LEU A 99 -10.77 -14.16 -2.00
C LEU A 99 -10.26 -14.07 -3.44
N GLN A 100 -10.24 -12.89 -4.05
CA GLN A 100 -9.67 -12.67 -5.36
C GLN A 100 -8.16 -12.97 -5.38
N ASN A 101 -7.41 -12.47 -4.39
CA ASN A 101 -5.98 -12.74 -4.24
C ASN A 101 -5.71 -14.23 -4.03
N LEU A 102 -6.53 -14.93 -3.23
CA LEU A 102 -6.44 -16.38 -3.08
C LEU A 102 -6.66 -17.12 -4.42
N ARG A 103 -7.62 -16.69 -5.23
CA ARG A 103 -7.87 -17.27 -6.57
C ARG A 103 -6.69 -17.02 -7.52
N LEU A 104 -6.09 -15.84 -7.47
CA LEU A 104 -4.89 -15.52 -8.25
C LEU A 104 -3.69 -16.38 -7.82
N ALA A 105 -3.49 -16.54 -6.50
CA ALA A 105 -2.44 -17.40 -5.94
C ALA A 105 -2.60 -18.86 -6.40
N TYR A 106 -3.83 -19.37 -6.41
CA TYR A 106 -4.12 -20.71 -6.90
C TYR A 106 -3.85 -20.88 -8.40
N ARG A 107 -4.16 -19.87 -9.23
CA ARG A 107 -3.80 -19.87 -10.65
C ARG A 107 -2.29 -19.87 -10.87
N LEU A 108 -1.58 -19.02 -10.11
CA LEU A 108 -0.11 -18.98 -10.12
C LEU A 108 0.48 -20.35 -9.75
N TYR A 109 -0.03 -20.98 -8.68
CA TYR A 109 0.38 -22.32 -8.26
C TYR A 109 0.18 -23.37 -9.36
N LYS A 110 -0.98 -23.37 -10.03
CA LYS A 110 -1.30 -24.32 -11.11
C LYS A 110 -0.45 -24.12 -12.36
N THR A 111 -0.27 -22.87 -12.79
CA THR A 111 0.35 -22.55 -14.08
C THR A 111 1.86 -22.37 -13.97
N ARG A 112 2.37 -22.10 -12.76
CA ARG A 112 3.77 -21.73 -12.47
C ARG A 112 4.26 -20.54 -13.32
N ARG A 113 3.35 -19.65 -13.71
CA ARG A 113 3.63 -18.47 -14.53
C ARG A 113 2.94 -17.25 -13.92
N ALA A 114 3.53 -16.08 -14.09
CA ALA A 114 2.90 -14.82 -13.71
C ALA A 114 1.50 -14.72 -14.28
N VAL A 115 0.52 -14.43 -13.41
CA VAL A 115 -0.84 -14.13 -13.84
C VAL A 115 -0.86 -12.68 -14.28
N ILE A 116 -1.21 -12.43 -15.54
CA ILE A 116 -1.28 -11.10 -16.14
C ILE A 116 -2.58 -11.07 -16.96
N GLU A 117 -3.60 -10.39 -16.45
CA GLU A 117 -4.93 -10.33 -17.07
C GLU A 117 -5.40 -8.89 -17.15
N LEU A 118 -5.70 -8.40 -18.34
CA LEU A 118 -6.22 -7.05 -18.55
C LEU A 118 -7.64 -7.15 -19.12
N LYS A 119 -8.62 -6.62 -18.38
CA LYS A 119 -10.05 -6.73 -18.72
C LYS A 119 -10.72 -5.35 -18.66
N PRO A 120 -11.71 -5.06 -19.51
CA PRO A 120 -12.51 -3.85 -19.37
C PRO A 120 -13.23 -3.79 -18.02
N GLU A 121 -13.22 -2.62 -17.37
CA GLU A 121 -13.94 -2.31 -16.13
C GLU A 121 -14.53 -0.91 -16.29
N GLY A 122 -15.78 -0.84 -16.77
CA GLY A 122 -16.44 0.42 -17.14
C GLY A 122 -15.74 1.13 -18.31
N SER A 123 -15.37 2.41 -18.12
CA SER A 123 -14.63 3.22 -19.09
C SER A 123 -13.12 3.00 -19.07
N LYS A 124 -12.62 2.09 -18.22
CA LYS A 124 -11.20 1.81 -18.01
C LYS A 124 -10.93 0.32 -18.24
N SER A 125 -9.68 -0.09 -18.09
CA SER A 125 -9.30 -1.50 -18.03
C SER A 125 -8.60 -1.79 -16.71
N ALA A 126 -8.92 -2.92 -16.12
CA ALA A 126 -8.28 -3.43 -14.91
C ALA A 126 -7.23 -4.49 -15.28
N LEU A 127 -5.96 -4.15 -15.03
CA LEU A 127 -4.85 -5.08 -15.04
C LEU A 127 -4.79 -5.77 -13.68
N HIS A 128 -4.98 -7.08 -13.68
CA HIS A 128 -4.80 -7.96 -12.54
C HIS A 128 -3.50 -8.73 -12.71
N PHE A 129 -2.65 -8.65 -11.69
CA PHE A 129 -1.35 -9.26 -11.68
C PHE A 129 -1.13 -10.08 -10.42
N ALA A 130 -0.48 -11.24 -10.55
CA ALA A 130 0.05 -11.99 -9.41
C ALA A 130 1.33 -12.74 -9.76
N TYR A 131 2.37 -12.56 -8.94
CA TYR A 131 3.64 -13.26 -9.08
C TYR A 131 4.45 -13.25 -7.76
N ARG A 132 5.64 -13.84 -7.77
CA ARG A 132 6.60 -13.68 -6.66
C ARG A 132 7.05 -12.23 -6.61
N ASN A 133 7.07 -11.65 -5.41
CA ASN A 133 7.47 -10.27 -5.22
C ASN A 133 8.98 -10.14 -5.41
N GLN A 134 9.40 -9.16 -6.20
CA GLN A 134 10.79 -8.86 -6.55
C GLN A 134 10.94 -7.33 -6.71
N SER A 135 12.09 -6.77 -6.36
CA SER A 135 12.30 -5.31 -6.32
C SER A 135 12.13 -4.64 -7.71
N PHE A 136 12.57 -5.30 -8.78
CA PHE A 136 12.46 -4.79 -10.17
C PHE A 136 11.06 -4.93 -10.79
N LEU A 137 10.16 -5.70 -10.20
CA LEU A 137 8.89 -6.09 -10.83
C LEU A 137 8.02 -4.88 -11.18
N LEU A 138 8.00 -3.88 -10.29
CA LEU A 138 7.20 -2.68 -10.49
C LEU A 138 7.81 -1.76 -11.54
N SER A 139 9.13 -1.59 -11.60
CA SER A 139 9.75 -0.78 -12.66
C SER A 139 9.41 -1.36 -14.03
N ASP A 140 9.48 -2.68 -14.20
CA ASP A 140 9.13 -3.33 -15.47
C ASP A 140 7.65 -3.09 -15.86
N ILE A 141 6.73 -3.35 -14.93
CA ILE A 141 5.30 -3.19 -15.19
C ILE A 141 4.99 -1.73 -15.53
N PHE A 142 5.41 -0.79 -14.68
CA PHE A 142 5.08 0.63 -14.87
C PHE A 142 5.78 1.22 -16.09
N GLY A 143 6.98 0.76 -16.44
CA GLY A 143 7.65 1.17 -17.66
C GLY A 143 6.95 0.65 -18.92
N VAL A 144 6.47 -0.61 -18.93
CA VAL A 144 5.64 -1.11 -20.04
C VAL A 144 4.35 -0.30 -20.17
N LEU A 145 3.69 0.04 -19.06
CA LEU A 145 2.49 0.88 -19.11
C LEU A 145 2.79 2.29 -19.67
N ALA A 146 3.93 2.87 -19.29
CA ALA A 146 4.35 4.17 -19.77
C ALA A 146 4.63 4.18 -21.29
N ALA A 147 5.35 3.17 -21.80
CA ALA A 147 5.65 3.04 -23.23
C ALA A 147 4.42 2.73 -24.12
N TYR A 148 3.33 2.25 -23.53
CA TYR A 148 2.06 2.12 -24.24
C TYR A 148 1.20 3.40 -24.13
N GLY A 149 1.72 4.45 -23.51
CA GLY A 149 1.02 5.71 -23.26
C GLY A 149 -0.21 5.54 -22.37
N LEU A 150 -0.15 4.62 -21.39
CA LEU A 150 -1.28 4.31 -20.53
C LEU A 150 -1.35 5.24 -19.32
N THR A 151 -2.52 5.81 -19.08
CA THR A 151 -2.82 6.59 -17.88
C THR A 151 -3.25 5.67 -16.75
N ILE A 152 -2.64 5.85 -15.58
CA ILE A 152 -2.96 5.08 -14.37
C ILE A 152 -3.93 5.88 -13.51
N HIS A 153 -5.06 5.26 -13.18
CA HIS A 153 -6.17 5.87 -12.44
C HIS A 153 -6.28 5.36 -11.01
N GLY A 154 -5.69 4.20 -10.73
CA GLY A 154 -5.79 3.55 -9.44
C GLY A 154 -4.79 2.41 -9.37
N LEU A 155 -4.26 2.24 -8.17
CA LEU A 155 -3.29 1.21 -7.80
C LEU A 155 -3.74 0.59 -6.50
N SER A 156 -3.82 -0.73 -6.48
CA SER A 156 -3.91 -1.53 -5.27
C SER A 156 -2.83 -2.59 -5.34
N LEU A 157 -1.97 -2.64 -4.32
CA LEU A 157 -0.87 -3.60 -4.24
C LEU A 157 -0.91 -4.28 -2.88
N TYR A 158 -0.87 -5.60 -2.87
CA TYR A 158 -0.85 -6.41 -1.66
C TYR A 158 0.27 -7.45 -1.76
N GLY A 159 1.32 -7.26 -0.98
CA GLY A 159 2.46 -8.14 -0.87
C GLY A 159 2.41 -8.98 0.41
N GLN A 160 2.77 -10.25 0.28
CA GLN A 160 3.06 -11.11 1.42
C GLN A 160 4.43 -10.72 2.01
N ILE A 161 4.52 -10.76 3.33
CA ILE A 161 5.74 -10.53 4.12
C ILE A 161 6.27 -11.83 4.75
N ARG A 162 5.67 -12.96 4.40
CA ARG A 162 6.13 -14.31 4.74
C ARG A 162 6.07 -15.18 3.48
N PRO A 163 6.85 -16.28 3.42
CA PRO A 163 6.80 -17.21 2.30
C PRO A 163 5.36 -17.63 1.96
N PRO A 164 5.00 -17.71 0.66
CA PRO A 164 5.88 -17.66 -0.51
C PRO A 164 6.22 -16.27 -1.08
N MET A 165 5.97 -15.17 -0.34
CA MET A 165 6.31 -13.80 -0.76
C MET A 165 5.68 -13.40 -2.11
N LEU A 166 4.38 -13.66 -2.28
CA LEU A 166 3.65 -13.26 -3.48
C LEU A 166 3.20 -11.80 -3.39
N VAL A 167 3.07 -11.16 -4.56
CA VAL A 167 2.45 -9.84 -4.71
C VAL A 167 1.24 -9.93 -5.64
N PHE A 168 0.18 -9.21 -5.27
CA PHE A 168 -1.07 -9.09 -6.01
C PHE A 168 -1.30 -7.63 -6.33
N ILE A 169 -1.47 -7.29 -7.62
CA ILE A 169 -1.62 -5.91 -8.07
C ILE A 169 -2.91 -5.80 -8.88
N LYS A 170 -3.72 -4.79 -8.57
CA LYS A 170 -4.81 -4.30 -9.42
C LYS A 170 -4.48 -2.87 -9.86
N LEU A 171 -4.37 -2.67 -11.16
CA LEU A 171 -4.15 -1.36 -11.78
C LEU A 171 -5.35 -1.00 -12.65
N LEU A 172 -5.92 0.18 -12.44
CA LEU A 172 -6.93 0.74 -13.34
C LEU A 172 -6.23 1.65 -14.34
N VAL A 173 -6.27 1.28 -15.62
CA VAL A 173 -5.58 1.98 -16.70
C VAL A 173 -6.53 2.38 -17.83
N SER A 174 -6.15 3.41 -18.58
CA SER A 174 -6.86 3.81 -19.79
C SER A 174 -5.88 4.31 -20.84
N ARG A 175 -6.31 4.32 -22.10
CA ARG A 175 -5.63 5.07 -23.17
C ARG A 175 -6.60 6.10 -23.73
N GLY A 176 -6.23 7.38 -23.67
CA GLY A 176 -7.12 8.47 -24.11
C GLY A 176 -8.48 8.46 -23.40
N SER A 177 -8.48 8.25 -22.09
CA SER A 177 -9.69 8.17 -21.24
C SER A 177 -10.69 7.06 -21.62
N LYS A 178 -10.25 6.05 -22.37
CA LYS A 178 -11.04 4.87 -22.74
C LYS A 178 -10.38 3.57 -22.31
N ALA A 179 -11.19 2.54 -22.14
CA ALA A 179 -10.73 1.18 -21.95
C ALA A 179 -9.88 0.72 -23.14
N LEU A 180 -8.91 -0.15 -22.88
CA LEU A 180 -8.05 -0.69 -23.93
C LEU A 180 -8.86 -1.60 -24.86
N THR A 181 -8.55 -1.56 -26.15
CA THR A 181 -9.04 -2.58 -27.09
C THR A 181 -8.43 -3.93 -26.76
N GLU A 182 -9.10 -5.02 -27.12
CA GLU A 182 -8.60 -6.39 -26.88
C GLU A 182 -7.18 -6.59 -27.41
N LYS A 183 -6.92 -6.17 -28.65
CA LYS A 183 -5.56 -6.20 -29.25
C LYS A 183 -4.52 -5.42 -28.43
N THR A 184 -4.89 -4.25 -27.90
CA THR A 184 -3.98 -3.45 -27.06
C THR A 184 -3.74 -4.15 -25.72
N ALA A 185 -4.79 -4.69 -25.10
CA ALA A 185 -4.73 -5.43 -23.85
C ALA A 185 -3.81 -6.66 -23.96
N GLU A 186 -3.94 -7.43 -25.04
CA GLU A 186 -3.09 -8.59 -25.33
C GLU A 186 -1.62 -8.20 -25.52
N ASN A 187 -1.37 -7.14 -26.28
CA ASN A 187 -0.02 -6.63 -26.51
C ASN A 187 0.66 -6.17 -25.20
N VAL A 188 -0.07 -5.44 -24.34
CA VAL A 188 0.42 -5.02 -23.02
C VAL A 188 0.71 -6.24 -22.16
N CYS A 189 -0.20 -7.22 -22.10
CA CYS A 189 0.01 -8.46 -21.34
C CYS A 189 1.24 -9.24 -21.84
N ARG A 190 1.48 -9.26 -23.16
CA ARG A 190 2.65 -9.89 -23.77
C ARG A 190 3.93 -9.15 -23.39
N ALA A 191 3.94 -7.82 -23.54
CA ALA A 191 5.08 -6.98 -23.21
C ALA A 191 5.49 -7.11 -21.73
N ILE A 192 4.54 -7.09 -20.80
CA ILE A 192 4.82 -7.34 -19.37
C ILE A 192 5.46 -8.72 -19.18
N ARG A 193 4.93 -9.77 -19.84
CA ARG A 193 5.48 -11.13 -19.74
C ARG A 193 6.89 -11.26 -20.35
N GLU A 194 7.20 -10.46 -21.35
CA GLU A 194 8.50 -10.44 -22.01
C GLU A 194 9.53 -9.68 -21.17
N ALA A 195 9.17 -8.52 -20.62
CA ALA A 195 9.98 -7.77 -19.66
C ALA A 195 10.34 -8.61 -18.44
N LEU A 196 9.33 -9.21 -17.76
CA LEU A 196 9.57 -10.10 -16.61
C LEU A 196 10.36 -11.38 -16.97
N GLY A 197 10.45 -11.72 -18.25
CA GLY A 197 11.25 -12.83 -18.75
C GLY A 197 12.69 -12.45 -19.12
N GLY A 198 13.08 -11.17 -18.93
CA GLY A 198 14.39 -10.65 -19.33
C GLY A 198 14.62 -10.65 -20.85
N ARG A 199 13.55 -10.62 -21.65
CA ARG A 199 13.65 -10.69 -23.12
C ARG A 199 13.86 -9.34 -23.79
N PHE A 200 13.58 -8.25 -23.08
CA PHE A 200 13.96 -6.90 -23.47
C PHE A 200 14.02 -6.02 -22.22
N GLU A 201 14.84 -4.96 -22.29
CA GLU A 201 14.95 -3.95 -21.24
C GLU A 201 13.92 -2.85 -21.46
N VAL A 202 13.18 -2.51 -20.40
CA VAL A 202 12.07 -1.56 -20.50
C VAL A 202 12.60 -0.14 -20.72
N GLU A 203 13.81 0.13 -20.22
CA GLU A 203 14.60 1.34 -20.46
C GLU A 203 14.73 1.64 -21.96
N GLU A 204 15.09 0.64 -22.77
CA GLU A 204 15.30 0.80 -24.21
C GLU A 204 14.01 1.20 -24.93
N MET A 205 12.87 0.62 -24.52
CA MET A 205 11.57 0.96 -25.09
C MET A 205 11.15 2.39 -24.71
N LEU A 206 11.45 2.81 -23.49
CA LEU A 206 11.10 4.14 -23.00
C LEU A 206 12.00 5.24 -23.57
N ALA A 207 13.29 4.97 -23.83
CA ALA A 207 14.22 5.94 -24.38
C ALA A 207 13.80 6.51 -25.74
N VAL A 208 12.97 5.76 -26.49
CA VAL A 208 12.40 6.21 -27.77
C VAL A 208 11.29 7.26 -27.58
N GLU A 209 10.53 7.15 -26.49
CA GLU A 209 9.34 8.00 -26.25
C GLU A 209 9.57 9.10 -25.21
N PHE A 210 10.53 8.92 -24.30
CA PHE A 210 10.78 9.78 -23.15
C PHE A 210 12.26 10.04 -22.95
N ASN A 211 12.60 11.29 -22.57
CA ASN A 211 13.92 11.57 -22.02
C ASN A 211 13.96 11.08 -20.56
N LEU A 212 14.50 9.88 -20.37
CA LEU A 212 14.66 9.27 -19.05
C LEU A 212 15.66 10.04 -18.17
N ASP A 213 16.65 10.69 -18.79
CA ASP A 213 17.70 11.46 -18.11
C ASP A 213 17.19 12.79 -17.52
N THR A 214 16.04 13.28 -17.98
CA THR A 214 15.44 14.49 -17.42
C THR A 214 14.88 14.21 -16.02
N GLY A 215 15.44 14.84 -14.98
CA GLY A 215 14.89 14.79 -13.62
C GLY A 215 13.48 15.37 -13.51
N LEU A 216 12.78 15.04 -12.42
CA LEU A 216 11.54 15.70 -12.00
C LEU A 216 11.88 17.12 -11.48
N GLU A 217 11.02 18.11 -11.71
CA GLU A 217 11.28 19.49 -11.24
C GLU A 217 11.13 19.64 -9.72
N GLN A 218 10.03 19.10 -9.17
CA GLN A 218 9.70 19.18 -7.74
C GLN A 218 9.35 17.80 -7.19
N VAL A 219 10.14 17.36 -6.21
CA VAL A 219 9.96 16.08 -5.51
C VAL A 219 10.13 16.27 -4.02
N GLN A 220 9.16 15.76 -3.27
CA GLN A 220 9.24 15.62 -1.82
C GLN A 220 9.20 14.14 -1.47
N THR A 221 10.03 13.76 -0.51
CA THR A 221 10.13 12.40 0.00
C THR A 221 10.16 12.42 1.52
N GLU A 222 9.40 11.54 2.14
CA GLU A 222 9.37 11.40 3.59
C GLU A 222 9.35 9.92 3.94
N PHE A 223 10.22 9.52 4.86
CA PHE A 223 10.23 8.16 5.39
C PHE A 223 9.75 8.19 6.85
N TYR A 224 8.90 7.24 7.21
CA TYR A 224 8.50 7.00 8.59
C TYR A 224 8.22 5.50 8.81
N VAL A 225 8.19 5.08 10.07
CA VAL A 225 7.67 3.76 10.43
C VAL A 225 6.21 3.93 10.80
N ASP A 226 5.30 3.30 10.05
CA ASP A 226 3.89 3.44 10.32
C ASP A 226 3.54 2.80 11.67
N PRO A 227 2.97 3.56 12.63
CA PRO A 227 2.72 3.05 13.98
C PRO A 227 1.58 2.04 14.02
N VAL A 228 0.72 2.00 13.01
CA VAL A 228 -0.37 1.03 12.89
C VAL A 228 0.16 -0.22 12.21
N PHE A 229 0.73 -0.09 11.00
CA PHE A 229 1.17 -1.25 10.23
C PHE A 229 2.48 -1.86 10.72
N HIS A 230 3.24 -1.14 11.53
CA HIS A 230 4.62 -1.47 11.95
C HIS A 230 5.52 -1.80 10.76
N LEU A 231 5.29 -1.09 9.65
CA LEU A 231 6.04 -1.22 8.41
C LEU A 231 6.71 0.10 8.06
N PRO A 232 7.95 0.06 7.54
CA PRO A 232 8.57 1.19 6.87
C PRO A 232 7.67 1.72 5.75
N ALA A 233 7.47 3.03 5.73
CA ALA A 233 6.70 3.72 4.71
C ALA A 233 7.54 4.85 4.09
N LEU A 234 7.46 4.98 2.78
CA LEU A 234 8.03 6.08 2.02
C LEU A 234 6.90 6.81 1.28
N VAL A 235 6.75 8.09 1.60
CA VAL A 235 5.87 9.02 0.90
C VAL A 235 6.68 9.71 -0.19
N ILE A 236 6.12 9.77 -1.39
CA ILE A 236 6.69 10.49 -2.53
C ILE A 236 5.60 11.39 -3.09
N GLU A 237 5.86 12.69 -3.15
CA GLU A 237 5.01 13.68 -3.79
C GLU A 237 5.73 14.34 -4.96
N ALA A 238 5.09 14.36 -6.12
CA ALA A 238 5.60 14.98 -7.32
C ALA A 238 4.46 15.43 -8.24
N ASP A 239 4.78 16.34 -9.17
CA ASP A 239 3.85 16.73 -10.22
C ASP A 239 3.65 15.58 -11.20
N ASN A 240 2.41 15.41 -11.65
CA ASN A 240 2.04 14.31 -12.54
C ASN A 240 2.59 14.59 -13.95
N GLN A 241 3.49 13.73 -14.40
CA GLN A 241 4.08 13.80 -15.74
C GLN A 241 4.27 12.40 -16.33
N PRO A 242 4.43 12.28 -17.67
CA PRO A 242 4.67 11.00 -18.32
C PRO A 242 5.87 10.27 -17.70
N GLY A 243 5.74 8.96 -17.49
CA GLY A 243 6.80 8.14 -16.90
C GLY A 243 7.04 8.32 -15.40
N LEU A 244 6.28 9.18 -14.69
CA LEU A 244 6.46 9.40 -13.24
C LEU A 244 6.51 8.09 -12.44
N PHE A 245 5.52 7.21 -12.64
CA PHE A 245 5.45 5.96 -11.90
C PHE A 245 6.61 5.02 -12.22
N TYR A 246 7.07 4.98 -13.47
CA TYR A 246 8.27 4.23 -13.82
C TYR A 246 9.49 4.79 -13.08
N LYS A 247 9.73 6.11 -13.13
CA LYS A 247 10.85 6.77 -12.44
C LYS A 247 10.85 6.48 -10.95
N VAL A 248 9.68 6.55 -10.32
CA VAL A 248 9.52 6.19 -8.89
C VAL A 248 9.90 4.74 -8.66
N MET A 249 9.27 3.79 -9.35
CA MET A 249 9.52 2.36 -9.11
C MET A 249 10.96 1.96 -9.47
N TYR A 250 11.56 2.63 -10.44
CA TYR A 250 12.97 2.47 -10.81
C TYR A 250 13.90 2.97 -9.70
N ALA A 251 13.63 4.14 -9.11
CA ALA A 251 14.40 4.63 -7.95
C ALA A 251 14.26 3.72 -6.72
N ILE A 252 13.06 3.15 -6.48
CA ILE A 252 12.82 2.15 -5.43
C ILE A 252 13.63 0.87 -5.67
N TRP A 253 13.68 0.40 -6.92
CA TRP A 253 14.49 -0.76 -7.29
C TRP A 253 15.98 -0.49 -7.12
N GLN A 254 16.47 0.70 -7.47
CA GLN A 254 17.89 1.07 -7.29
C GLN A 254 18.33 1.12 -5.82
N GLU A 255 17.41 1.32 -4.88
CA GLU A 255 17.66 1.21 -3.44
C GLU A 255 17.45 -0.23 -2.89
N ASP A 256 17.20 -1.20 -3.78
CA ASP A 256 16.89 -2.61 -3.47
C ASP A 256 15.75 -2.78 -2.46
N LEU A 257 14.70 -1.97 -2.62
CA LEU A 257 13.53 -1.96 -1.75
C LEU A 257 12.41 -2.80 -2.36
N LEU A 258 11.73 -3.56 -1.51
CA LEU A 258 10.61 -4.41 -1.89
C LEU A 258 9.29 -3.79 -1.45
N VAL A 259 8.43 -3.42 -2.39
CA VAL A 259 7.11 -2.85 -2.09
C VAL A 259 6.14 -3.95 -1.69
N VAL A 260 5.52 -3.80 -0.52
CA VAL A 260 4.53 -4.75 0.02
C VAL A 260 3.12 -4.17 0.10
N ASN A 261 2.97 -2.85 0.04
CA ASN A 261 1.69 -2.18 -0.16
C ASN A 261 1.93 -0.81 -0.79
N ALA A 262 0.97 -0.31 -1.56
CA ALA A 262 1.05 1.00 -2.19
C ALA A 262 -0.33 1.67 -2.22
N ASN A 263 -0.35 2.94 -1.82
CA ASN A 263 -1.51 3.82 -1.97
C ASN A 263 -1.17 4.95 -2.95
N LEU A 264 -2.10 5.22 -3.86
CA LEU A 264 -2.01 6.29 -4.85
C LEU A 264 -3.11 7.31 -4.61
N LEU A 265 -2.71 8.56 -4.38
CA LEU A 265 -3.61 9.71 -4.36
C LEU A 265 -3.21 10.69 -5.46
N VAL A 266 -4.19 11.12 -6.26
CA VAL A 266 -3.98 12.11 -7.32
C VAL A 266 -4.91 13.29 -7.06
N TRP A 267 -4.37 14.48 -6.95
CA TRP A 267 -5.14 15.70 -6.69
C TRP A 267 -4.53 16.91 -7.38
N ARG A 268 -5.34 17.63 -8.17
CA ARG A 268 -4.98 18.87 -8.90
C ARG A 268 -3.64 18.80 -9.67
N GLY A 269 -3.36 17.66 -10.30
CA GLY A 269 -2.13 17.47 -11.09
C GLY A 269 -0.91 17.07 -10.26
N ARG A 270 -1.03 16.94 -8.93
CA ARG A 270 -0.03 16.29 -8.09
C ARG A 270 -0.38 14.85 -7.78
N THR A 271 0.66 14.05 -7.65
CA THR A 271 0.60 12.64 -7.28
C THR A 271 1.30 12.44 -5.95
N ARG A 272 0.61 11.80 -4.99
CA ARG A 272 1.17 11.31 -3.74
C ARG A 272 1.12 9.79 -3.73
N LEU A 273 2.30 9.18 -3.66
CA LEU A 273 2.49 7.73 -3.50
C LEU A 273 2.93 7.45 -2.07
N ILE A 274 2.27 6.51 -1.40
CA ILE A 274 2.69 5.99 -0.10
C ILE A 274 3.03 4.52 -0.32
N LEU A 275 4.31 4.18 -0.18
CA LEU A 275 4.82 2.83 -0.39
C LEU A 275 5.22 2.23 0.95
N TYR A 276 4.69 1.05 1.27
CA TYR A 276 5.15 0.27 2.41
C TYR A 276 6.19 -0.72 1.92
N LEU A 277 7.32 -0.78 2.64
CA LEU A 277 8.56 -1.33 2.13
C LEU A 277 9.15 -2.38 3.06
N LEU A 278 9.83 -3.35 2.46
CA LEU A 278 10.88 -4.12 3.09
C LEU A 278 12.21 -3.74 2.45
N GLY A 279 13.30 -3.87 3.21
CA GLY A 279 14.64 -3.69 2.70
C GLY A 279 15.16 -4.95 2.00
N PRO A 280 16.47 -4.96 1.69
CA PRO A 280 17.14 -6.13 1.12
C PRO A 280 16.90 -7.39 1.95
N ASN A 281 16.79 -8.53 1.28
CA ASN A 281 16.48 -9.83 1.89
C ASN A 281 15.18 -9.84 2.72
N GLU A 282 14.19 -9.04 2.33
CA GLU A 282 12.85 -9.04 2.95
C GLU A 282 12.88 -8.58 4.42
N SER A 283 13.90 -7.80 4.79
CA SER A 283 14.13 -7.33 6.16
C SER A 283 13.34 -6.04 6.47
N LEU A 284 13.06 -5.79 7.76
CA LEU A 284 12.51 -4.50 8.19
C LEU A 284 13.61 -3.43 8.13
N ILE A 285 13.29 -2.28 7.54
CA ILE A 285 14.20 -1.14 7.41
C ILE A 285 14.25 -0.40 8.76
N PRO A 286 15.42 -0.27 9.40
CA PRO A 286 15.55 0.52 10.61
C PRO A 286 15.28 2.01 10.37
N GLU A 287 14.64 2.67 11.34
CA GLU A 287 14.25 4.08 11.26
C GLU A 287 15.44 5.02 10.95
N TYR A 288 16.60 4.76 11.54
CA TYR A 288 17.81 5.58 11.33
C TYR A 288 18.34 5.55 9.87
N LEU A 289 17.98 4.53 9.08
CA LEU A 289 18.30 4.48 7.65
C LEU A 289 17.28 5.20 6.78
N GLY A 290 16.08 5.44 7.33
CA GLY A 290 14.93 5.99 6.61
C GLY A 290 15.22 7.32 5.92
N HIS A 291 15.86 8.25 6.62
CA HIS A 291 16.20 9.56 6.07
C HIS A 291 17.16 9.45 4.87
N LYS A 292 18.17 8.56 4.97
CA LYS A 292 19.12 8.32 3.89
C LYS A 292 18.43 7.73 2.65
N ILE A 293 17.49 6.79 2.85
CA ILE A 293 16.71 6.19 1.77
C ILE A 293 15.81 7.23 1.10
N ALA A 294 15.06 8.01 1.89
CA ALA A 294 14.20 9.06 1.34
C ALA A 294 15.00 10.05 0.50
N GLU A 295 16.14 10.53 1.02
CA GLU A 295 16.99 11.46 0.28
C GLU A 295 17.63 10.81 -0.96
N GLY A 296 18.06 9.55 -0.89
CA GLY A 296 18.57 8.81 -2.05
C GLY A 296 17.54 8.69 -3.18
N VAL A 297 16.31 8.30 -2.84
CA VAL A 297 15.19 8.26 -3.80
C VAL A 297 14.92 9.64 -4.38
N ARG A 298 14.94 10.69 -3.55
CA ARG A 298 14.73 12.06 -3.99
C ARG A 298 15.78 12.53 -4.99
N GLN A 299 17.07 12.33 -4.70
CA GLN A 299 18.16 12.75 -5.58
C GLN A 299 18.06 12.07 -6.95
N ARG A 300 17.81 10.75 -6.98
CA ARG A 300 17.59 10.00 -8.22
C ARG A 300 16.42 10.56 -9.03
N LEU A 301 15.29 10.85 -8.37
CA LEU A 301 14.13 11.43 -9.04
C LEU A 301 14.41 12.84 -9.57
N LEU A 302 15.28 13.61 -8.93
CA LEU A 302 15.74 14.92 -9.41
C LEU A 302 16.83 14.82 -10.49
N GLY A 303 17.29 13.62 -10.86
CA GLY A 303 18.37 13.39 -11.82
C GLY A 303 19.76 13.74 -11.28
N LYS A 304 20.01 13.51 -9.98
CA LYS A 304 21.25 13.83 -9.27
C LYS A 304 21.91 12.60 -8.66
#